data_AF-A0A9W4VNY9-F1
#
_entry.id   AF-A0A9W4VNY9-F1
#
_cell.length_a   1.000
_cell.length_b   1.000
_cell.length_c   1.000
_cell.angle_alpha   90.00
_cell.angle_beta   90.00
_cell.angle_gamma   90.00
#
_symmetry.space_group_name_H-M   'P 1'
#
loop_
_entity.id
_entity.type
_entity.pdbx_description
1 polymer ?
#
loop_
_entity_poly.entity_id
_entity_poly.type
_entity_poly.pdbx_seq_one_letter_code
_entity_poly.pdbx_strand_id
1 'polypeptide(L)'
;MNDKTIVTHNGNFHADDVFSIAALKIIFPSFTLIRTRDNAIINDADVVIDVGGQYDPETDRFDHHQRGGAGARENGIPFSSFGLVWKKYGLAICDDNQDVANAVDAGLVSTIDAIDCGHVEGVATGISLSQTISMFNPTWEEESNFDAAFDQAVEFAHTLLLRFVASAQGGLNAKKIVAQAIKQADDPRLIVLERYTPWKKTVHSLSEEALYVVYPSHSGKWIVQTVPAELGSFEDRKPLPAPWAGLSDSEFQAVTGIDDAMFCHNGLFIAGAESFESVMSLATMALEY
;
A
#
# COMPACT_ATOMS: atom_id res chain seq x y z
N MET A 1 -23.54 2.56 -27.27
CA MET A 1 -23.73 2.51 -25.81
C MET A 1 -23.71 3.96 -25.38
N ASN A 2 -24.71 4.43 -24.64
CA ASN A 2 -24.59 5.75 -24.03
C ASN A 2 -23.60 5.59 -22.87
N ASP A 3 -22.57 6.43 -22.87
CA ASP A 3 -21.63 6.51 -21.75
C ASP A 3 -22.41 6.87 -20.49
N LYS A 4 -22.12 6.18 -19.38
CA LYS A 4 -22.74 6.50 -18.10
C LYS A 4 -22.42 7.94 -17.73
N THR A 5 -23.36 8.64 -17.13
CA THR A 5 -23.13 9.95 -16.52
C THR A 5 -22.84 9.77 -15.04
N ILE A 6 -21.64 10.15 -14.61
CA ILE A 6 -21.20 10.12 -13.21
C ILE A 6 -21.13 11.56 -12.70
N VAL A 7 -21.73 11.82 -11.54
CA VAL A 7 -21.77 13.15 -10.93
C VAL A 7 -21.05 13.16 -9.60
N THR A 8 -20.26 14.20 -9.35
CA THR A 8 -19.75 14.58 -8.02
C THR A 8 -19.88 16.09 -7.81
N HIS A 9 -19.55 16.61 -6.65
CA HIS A 9 -19.61 18.03 -6.35
C HIS A 9 -18.53 18.86 -7.10
N ASN A 10 -18.79 20.16 -7.30
CA ASN A 10 -17.86 21.11 -7.94
C ASN A 10 -17.13 22.03 -6.94
N GLY A 11 -16.99 21.63 -5.68
CA GLY A 11 -16.20 22.37 -4.69
C GLY A 11 -14.71 22.04 -4.75
N ASN A 12 -13.98 22.49 -3.73
CA ASN A 12 -12.69 21.88 -3.40
C ASN A 12 -12.90 20.38 -3.23
N PHE A 13 -12.07 19.60 -3.89
CA PHE A 13 -12.15 18.15 -3.87
C PHE A 13 -11.26 17.56 -2.78
N HIS A 14 -11.64 16.38 -2.33
CA HIS A 14 -11.01 15.62 -1.27
C HIS A 14 -10.48 14.31 -1.83
N ALA A 15 -9.82 13.50 -0.99
CA ALA A 15 -9.47 12.15 -1.41
C ALA A 15 -10.70 11.27 -1.61
N ASP A 16 -11.81 11.56 -0.94
CA ASP A 16 -13.04 10.77 -1.01
C ASP A 16 -13.64 10.73 -2.43
N ASP A 17 -13.99 11.90 -2.97
CA ASP A 17 -14.55 12.04 -4.31
C ASP A 17 -13.53 11.68 -5.39
N VAL A 18 -12.24 12.04 -5.21
CA VAL A 18 -11.18 11.70 -6.18
C VAL A 18 -10.96 10.18 -6.28
N PHE A 19 -10.82 9.47 -5.16
CA PHE A 19 -10.62 8.01 -5.19
C PHE A 19 -11.89 7.25 -5.59
N SER A 20 -13.07 7.80 -5.29
CA SER A 20 -14.34 7.27 -5.81
C SER A 20 -14.34 7.25 -7.33
N ILE A 21 -14.03 8.38 -7.99
CA ILE A 21 -13.96 8.43 -9.45
C ILE A 21 -12.85 7.53 -9.99
N ALA A 22 -11.68 7.51 -9.34
CA ALA A 22 -10.58 6.62 -9.71
C ALA A 22 -10.99 5.12 -9.69
N ALA A 23 -11.74 4.68 -8.69
CA ALA A 23 -12.26 3.32 -8.62
C ALA A 23 -13.27 3.03 -9.73
N LEU A 24 -14.16 3.99 -10.03
CA LEU A 24 -15.15 3.84 -11.09
C LEU A 24 -14.55 3.78 -12.49
N LYS A 25 -13.37 4.39 -12.73
CA LYS A 25 -12.61 4.21 -13.99
C LYS A 25 -12.19 2.77 -14.26
N ILE A 26 -12.02 1.95 -13.21
CA ILE A 26 -11.69 0.53 -13.35
C ILE A 26 -12.94 -0.27 -13.77
N ILE A 27 -14.10 0.13 -13.25
CA ILE A 27 -15.38 -0.57 -13.48
C ILE A 27 -16.04 -0.17 -14.81
N PHE A 28 -15.99 1.12 -15.16
CA PHE A 28 -16.63 1.67 -16.33
C PHE A 28 -15.57 2.12 -17.35
N PRO A 29 -15.40 1.39 -18.48
CA PRO A 29 -14.39 1.69 -19.49
C PRO A 29 -14.50 3.09 -20.13
N SER A 30 -15.71 3.67 -20.12
CA SER A 30 -16.00 5.04 -20.56
C SER A 30 -17.19 5.59 -19.78
N PHE A 31 -17.11 6.87 -19.41
CA PHE A 31 -18.20 7.61 -18.78
C PHE A 31 -18.00 9.12 -18.99
N THR A 32 -19.09 9.87 -18.87
CA THR A 32 -19.06 11.34 -18.78
C THR A 32 -19.07 11.74 -17.31
N LEU A 33 -18.03 12.45 -16.88
CA LEU A 33 -17.96 13.04 -15.54
C LEU A 33 -18.55 14.45 -15.56
N ILE A 34 -19.45 14.75 -14.64
CA ILE A 34 -19.97 16.11 -14.42
C ILE A 34 -19.76 16.50 -12.96
N ARG A 35 -19.09 17.62 -12.73
CA ARG A 35 -18.94 18.20 -11.39
C ARG A 35 -19.97 19.30 -11.20
N THR A 36 -20.92 19.12 -10.28
CA THR A 36 -22.03 20.07 -10.08
C THR A 36 -22.69 19.95 -8.72
N ARG A 37 -23.48 20.96 -8.35
CA ARG A 37 -24.45 20.93 -7.24
C ARG A 37 -25.89 21.17 -7.71
N ASP A 38 -26.12 21.12 -9.02
CA ASP A 38 -27.45 21.22 -9.60
C ASP A 38 -28.22 19.91 -9.40
N ASN A 39 -29.27 19.96 -8.57
CA ASN A 39 -30.10 18.81 -8.26
C ASN A 39 -30.78 18.20 -9.48
N ALA A 40 -31.09 18.97 -10.52
CA ALA A 40 -31.69 18.41 -11.73
C ALA A 40 -30.70 17.48 -12.44
N ILE A 41 -29.43 17.87 -12.53
CA ILE A 41 -28.37 17.05 -13.12
C ILE A 41 -28.06 15.85 -12.23
N ILE A 42 -27.96 16.06 -10.90
CA ILE A 42 -27.69 14.98 -9.94
C ILE A 42 -28.77 13.90 -10.00
N ASN A 43 -30.04 14.29 -10.05
CA ASN A 43 -31.16 13.34 -10.06
C ASN A 43 -31.21 12.49 -11.35
N ASP A 44 -30.76 13.04 -12.49
CA ASP A 44 -30.77 12.38 -13.80
C ASP A 44 -29.53 11.50 -14.05
N ALA A 45 -28.47 11.63 -13.23
CA ALA A 45 -27.21 10.91 -13.41
C ALA A 45 -27.34 9.39 -13.18
N ASP A 46 -26.47 8.61 -13.83
CA ASP A 46 -26.41 7.16 -13.62
C ASP A 46 -25.76 6.83 -12.27
N VAL A 47 -24.69 7.55 -11.89
CA VAL A 47 -23.95 7.35 -10.64
C VAL A 47 -23.73 8.70 -9.97
N VAL A 48 -23.92 8.79 -8.67
CA VAL A 48 -23.74 10.02 -7.89
C VAL A 48 -22.82 9.75 -6.70
N ILE A 49 -21.79 10.59 -6.57
CA ILE A 49 -20.72 10.50 -5.58
C ILE A 49 -20.69 11.79 -4.78
N ASP A 50 -20.63 11.67 -3.45
CA ASP A 50 -20.34 12.78 -2.53
C ASP A 50 -21.25 14.03 -2.69
N VAL A 51 -22.46 13.82 -3.20
CA VAL A 51 -23.48 14.84 -3.37
C VAL A 51 -24.87 14.19 -3.47
N GLY A 52 -25.93 14.97 -3.23
CA GLY A 52 -27.32 14.53 -3.38
C GLY A 52 -27.98 14.04 -2.09
N GLY A 53 -27.20 13.83 -1.02
CA GLY A 53 -27.69 13.52 0.33
C GLY A 53 -28.34 12.14 0.45
N GLN A 54 -27.88 11.16 -0.33
CA GLN A 54 -28.44 9.82 -0.35
C GLN A 54 -27.38 8.74 -0.55
N TYR A 55 -27.45 7.68 0.27
CA TYR A 55 -26.81 6.41 0.01
C TYR A 55 -27.85 5.36 -0.42
N ASP A 56 -27.71 4.85 -1.65
CA ASP A 56 -28.47 3.73 -2.18
C ASP A 56 -27.61 2.98 -3.21
N PRO A 57 -27.06 1.80 -2.86
CA PRO A 57 -26.19 1.05 -3.74
C PRO A 57 -26.93 0.45 -4.94
N GLU A 58 -28.25 0.26 -4.90
CA GLU A 58 -29.01 -0.31 -6.04
C GLU A 58 -29.15 0.71 -7.18
N THR A 59 -29.19 2.00 -6.83
CA THR A 59 -29.26 3.13 -7.79
C THR A 59 -27.95 3.90 -7.92
N ASP A 60 -26.83 3.33 -7.46
CA ASP A 60 -25.50 3.94 -7.53
C ASP A 60 -25.44 5.36 -6.95
N ARG A 61 -26.05 5.56 -5.78
CA ARG A 61 -25.98 6.79 -5.00
C ARG A 61 -25.05 6.56 -3.81
N PHE A 62 -23.94 7.28 -3.76
CA PHE A 62 -22.87 7.10 -2.78
C PHE A 62 -22.54 8.44 -2.14
N ASP A 63 -23.46 8.97 -1.33
CA ASP A 63 -23.21 10.11 -0.45
C ASP A 63 -23.25 9.66 1.01
N HIS A 64 -22.51 10.37 1.86
CA HIS A 64 -22.41 10.14 3.30
C HIS A 64 -22.87 11.36 4.13
N HIS A 65 -23.18 12.50 3.50
CA HIS A 65 -23.57 13.74 4.16
C HIS A 65 -24.98 13.75 4.78
N GLN A 66 -25.82 12.77 4.47
CA GLN A 66 -27.17 12.66 5.01
C GLN A 66 -27.20 12.56 6.54
N ARG A 67 -28.34 12.97 7.12
CA ARG A 67 -28.56 12.84 8.56
C ARG A 67 -28.47 11.36 8.98
N GLY A 68 -27.51 11.07 9.86
CA GLY A 68 -27.23 9.71 10.33
C GLY A 68 -26.11 8.99 9.57
N GLY A 69 -25.52 9.63 8.55
CA GLY A 69 -24.41 9.09 7.76
C GLY A 69 -24.80 7.94 6.84
N ALA A 70 -23.80 7.23 6.34
CA ALA A 70 -23.96 6.03 5.49
C ALA A 70 -23.60 4.72 6.19
N GLY A 71 -23.61 4.73 7.53
CA GLY A 71 -23.15 3.61 8.36
C GLY A 71 -21.65 3.59 8.58
N ALA A 72 -21.16 2.50 9.18
CA ALA A 72 -19.75 2.32 9.54
C ALA A 72 -19.32 0.86 9.41
N ARG A 73 -18.01 0.64 9.34
CA ARG A 73 -17.36 -0.67 9.45
C ARG A 73 -17.53 -1.23 10.88
N GLU A 74 -17.27 -2.52 11.05
CA GLU A 74 -17.34 -3.18 12.38
C GLU A 74 -16.38 -2.56 13.41
N ASN A 75 -15.25 -2.03 12.95
CA ASN A 75 -14.29 -1.33 13.81
C ASN A 75 -14.69 0.13 14.15
N GLY A 76 -15.88 0.57 13.71
CA GLY A 76 -16.43 1.89 14.02
C GLY A 76 -16.06 3.00 13.04
N ILE A 77 -15.15 2.75 12.07
CA ILE A 77 -14.79 3.74 11.06
C ILE A 77 -16.02 3.97 10.14
N PRO A 78 -16.58 5.19 10.09
CA PRO A 78 -17.69 5.54 9.21
C PRO A 78 -17.28 5.41 7.73
N PHE A 79 -18.25 5.20 6.84
CA PHE A 79 -18.01 5.23 5.40
C PHE A 79 -18.16 6.65 4.85
N SER A 80 -17.17 7.10 4.08
CA SER A 80 -17.32 8.19 3.10
C SER A 80 -17.68 7.59 1.73
N SER A 81 -17.84 8.41 0.70
CA SER A 81 -18.30 7.97 -0.63
C SER A 81 -17.39 6.90 -1.24
N PHE A 82 -16.07 7.00 -1.06
CA PHE A 82 -15.09 6.03 -1.54
C PHE A 82 -15.27 4.67 -0.87
N GLY A 83 -15.46 4.65 0.44
CA GLY A 83 -15.86 3.45 1.17
C GLY A 83 -17.14 2.81 0.65
N LEU A 84 -18.16 3.61 0.32
CA LEU A 84 -19.43 3.10 -0.20
C LEU A 84 -19.28 2.53 -1.62
N VAL A 85 -18.49 3.20 -2.47
CA VAL A 85 -18.10 2.69 -3.80
C VAL A 85 -17.32 1.39 -3.65
N TRP A 86 -16.34 1.33 -2.75
CA TRP A 86 -15.53 0.15 -2.50
C TRP A 86 -16.36 -1.02 -1.98
N LYS A 87 -17.36 -0.75 -1.14
CA LYS A 87 -18.29 -1.77 -0.65
C LYS A 87 -19.07 -2.45 -1.78
N LYS A 88 -19.44 -1.70 -2.84
CA LYS A 88 -20.15 -2.27 -4.00
C LYS A 88 -19.19 -2.89 -5.03
N TYR A 89 -18.11 -2.21 -5.35
CA TYR A 89 -17.27 -2.52 -6.52
C TYR A 89 -15.88 -3.04 -6.18
N GLY A 90 -15.41 -2.93 -4.94
CA GLY A 90 -14.05 -3.27 -4.52
C GLY A 90 -13.67 -4.73 -4.79
N LEU A 91 -14.62 -5.66 -4.67
CA LEU A 91 -14.39 -7.06 -5.00
C LEU A 91 -14.12 -7.26 -6.50
N ALA A 92 -14.92 -6.62 -7.36
CA ALA A 92 -14.74 -6.67 -8.81
C ALA A 92 -13.43 -5.99 -9.26
N ILE A 93 -13.07 -4.87 -8.62
CA ILE A 93 -11.78 -4.19 -8.85
C ILE A 93 -10.59 -5.10 -8.52
N CYS A 94 -10.77 -6.05 -7.60
CA CYS A 94 -9.74 -6.98 -7.15
C CYS A 94 -9.86 -8.37 -7.81
N ASP A 95 -10.42 -8.46 -9.02
CA ASP A 95 -10.60 -9.73 -9.75
C ASP A 95 -11.31 -10.82 -8.93
N ASP A 96 -12.36 -10.43 -8.19
CA ASP A 96 -13.14 -11.29 -7.29
C ASP A 96 -12.33 -11.93 -6.15
N ASN A 97 -11.17 -11.37 -5.81
CA ASN A 97 -10.34 -11.81 -4.70
C ASN A 97 -10.64 -11.02 -3.40
N GLN A 98 -11.43 -11.63 -2.52
CA GLN A 98 -11.84 -11.01 -1.25
C GLN A 98 -10.65 -10.65 -0.34
N ASP A 99 -9.59 -11.45 -0.30
CA ASP A 99 -8.43 -11.17 0.55
C ASP A 99 -7.67 -9.92 0.06
N VAL A 100 -7.61 -9.71 -1.26
CA VAL A 100 -7.04 -8.50 -1.86
C VAL A 100 -7.92 -7.30 -1.55
N ALA A 101 -9.24 -7.43 -1.74
CA ALA A 101 -10.20 -6.35 -1.46
C ALA A 101 -10.15 -5.90 0.01
N ASN A 102 -10.05 -6.86 0.94
CA ASN A 102 -9.91 -6.58 2.37
C ASN A 102 -8.57 -5.89 2.70
N ALA A 103 -7.47 -6.32 2.07
CA ALA A 103 -6.16 -5.73 2.29
C ALA A 103 -6.08 -4.28 1.75
N VAL A 104 -6.72 -4.00 0.62
CA VAL A 104 -6.82 -2.64 0.07
C VAL A 104 -7.77 -1.78 0.90
N ASP A 105 -8.90 -2.33 1.36
CA ASP A 105 -9.81 -1.60 2.26
C ASP A 105 -9.08 -1.12 3.51
N ALA A 106 -8.43 -2.04 4.22
CA ALA A 106 -7.71 -1.74 5.46
C ALA A 106 -6.49 -0.81 5.26
N GLY A 107 -5.84 -0.88 4.10
CA GLY A 107 -4.59 -0.15 3.84
C GLY A 107 -4.77 1.20 3.16
N LEU A 108 -5.92 1.45 2.52
CA LEU A 108 -6.18 2.65 1.73
C LEU A 108 -7.58 3.20 2.00
N VAL A 109 -8.64 2.44 1.68
CA VAL A 109 -10.02 2.95 1.64
C VAL A 109 -10.45 3.42 3.03
N SER A 110 -10.35 2.57 4.05
CA SER A 110 -10.74 2.92 5.41
C SER A 110 -9.93 4.09 6.00
N THR A 111 -8.70 4.30 5.52
CA THR A 111 -7.86 5.42 5.96
C THR A 111 -8.32 6.75 5.37
N ILE A 112 -8.76 6.75 4.11
CA ILE A 112 -9.36 7.92 3.47
C ILE A 112 -10.71 8.21 4.12
N ASP A 113 -11.57 7.20 4.27
CA ASP A 113 -12.87 7.36 4.92
C ASP A 113 -12.75 7.93 6.33
N ALA A 114 -11.78 7.45 7.12
CA ALA A 114 -11.56 7.95 8.48
C ALA A 114 -11.20 9.44 8.49
N ILE A 115 -10.32 9.89 7.58
CA ILE A 115 -9.93 11.31 7.49
C ILE A 115 -11.12 12.15 7.05
N ASP A 116 -11.81 11.72 6.00
CA ASP A 116 -12.91 12.46 5.39
C ASP A 116 -14.10 12.64 6.35
N CYS A 117 -14.43 11.58 7.09
CA CYS A 117 -15.47 11.63 8.11
C CYS A 117 -15.02 12.24 9.45
N GLY A 118 -13.80 12.76 9.55
CA GLY A 118 -13.25 13.33 10.79
C GLY A 118 -13.06 12.32 11.93
N HIS A 119 -12.97 11.03 11.61
CA HIS A 119 -12.75 9.91 12.53
C HIS A 119 -11.24 9.62 12.71
N VAL A 120 -10.47 10.66 13.04
CA VAL A 120 -9.02 10.57 13.27
C VAL A 120 -8.67 10.92 14.71
N GLU A 121 -7.70 10.21 15.27
CA GLU A 121 -7.21 10.45 16.63
C GLU A 121 -6.01 11.41 16.62
N GLY A 122 -5.99 12.34 17.57
CA GLY A 122 -4.86 13.24 17.78
C GLY A 122 -4.66 14.30 16.70
N VAL A 123 -3.48 14.91 16.71
CA VAL A 123 -3.08 15.90 15.70
C VAL A 123 -2.37 15.17 14.58
N ALA A 124 -2.77 15.43 13.33
CA ALA A 124 -2.08 14.89 12.17
C ALA A 124 -0.58 15.27 12.21
N THR A 125 0.29 14.28 12.04
CA THR A 125 1.74 14.49 11.93
C THR A 125 2.21 14.09 10.54
N GLY A 126 3.02 14.95 9.91
CA GLY A 126 3.45 14.75 8.52
C GLY A 126 2.36 15.04 7.48
N ILE A 127 2.61 14.64 6.24
CA ILE A 127 1.70 14.81 5.10
C ILE A 127 0.91 13.52 4.89
N SER A 128 -0.42 13.58 4.94
CA SER A 128 -1.27 12.43 4.62
C SER A 128 -1.54 12.31 3.12
N LEU A 129 -2.04 11.15 2.68
CA LEU A 129 -2.49 10.98 1.30
C LEU A 129 -3.66 11.92 0.97
N SER A 130 -4.61 12.09 1.89
CA SER A 130 -5.72 13.04 1.71
C SER A 130 -5.23 14.48 1.60
N GLN A 131 -4.21 14.87 2.38
CA GLN A 131 -3.58 16.17 2.23
C GLN A 131 -2.85 16.29 0.88
N THR A 132 -2.20 15.23 0.42
CA THR A 132 -1.53 15.20 -0.90
C THR A 132 -2.52 15.38 -2.03
N ILE A 133 -3.69 14.73 -2.00
CA ILE A 133 -4.77 14.97 -2.95
C ILE A 133 -5.27 16.42 -2.85
N SER A 134 -5.46 16.92 -1.64
CA SER A 134 -5.88 18.32 -1.43
C SER A 134 -4.92 19.32 -2.07
N MET A 135 -3.62 19.02 -2.17
CA MET A 135 -2.62 19.88 -2.81
C MET A 135 -2.79 20.02 -4.33
N PHE A 136 -3.62 19.19 -4.97
CA PHE A 136 -4.00 19.39 -6.37
C PHE A 136 -5.09 20.45 -6.53
N ASN A 137 -5.83 20.79 -5.46
CA ASN A 137 -6.79 21.89 -5.56
C ASN A 137 -6.05 23.18 -5.88
N PRO A 138 -6.54 23.99 -6.83
CA PRO A 138 -5.90 25.25 -7.11
C PRO A 138 -5.88 26.19 -5.90
N THR A 139 -4.82 26.98 -5.80
CA THR A 139 -4.69 27.93 -4.70
C THR A 139 -5.51 29.19 -4.96
N TRP A 140 -5.74 29.98 -3.91
CA TRP A 140 -6.46 31.25 -4.01
C TRP A 140 -5.70 32.30 -4.85
N GLU A 141 -4.42 32.10 -5.13
CA GLU A 141 -3.56 32.99 -5.94
C GLU A 141 -3.47 32.57 -7.41
N GLU A 142 -4.20 31.53 -7.83
CA GLU A 142 -4.09 30.96 -9.18
C GLU A 142 -5.40 31.08 -9.96
N GLU A 143 -5.35 31.67 -11.15
CA GLU A 143 -6.39 31.46 -12.16
C GLU A 143 -6.25 30.05 -12.74
N SER A 144 -7.23 29.21 -12.47
CA SER A 144 -7.08 27.77 -12.62
C SER A 144 -8.40 27.10 -12.95
N ASN A 145 -8.32 25.99 -13.68
CA ASN A 145 -9.47 25.17 -14.00
C ASN A 145 -9.57 24.03 -12.97
N PHE A 146 -10.53 24.15 -12.05
CA PHE A 146 -10.78 23.15 -11.01
C PHE A 146 -11.07 21.75 -11.55
N ASP A 147 -11.70 21.64 -12.72
CA ASP A 147 -12.02 20.34 -13.33
C ASP A 147 -10.75 19.70 -13.91
N ALA A 148 -9.90 20.48 -14.56
CA ALA A 148 -8.62 19.98 -15.05
C ALA A 148 -7.67 19.57 -13.91
N ALA A 149 -7.74 20.26 -12.76
CA ALA A 149 -7.00 19.90 -11.55
C ALA A 149 -7.55 18.62 -10.91
N PHE A 150 -8.89 18.48 -10.87
CA PHE A 150 -9.56 17.28 -10.41
C PHE A 150 -9.18 16.06 -11.26
N ASP A 151 -9.17 16.19 -12.59
CA ASP A 151 -8.78 15.11 -13.50
C ASP A 151 -7.34 14.65 -13.24
N GLN A 152 -6.41 15.57 -12.98
CA GLN A 152 -5.03 15.22 -12.61
C GLN A 152 -4.96 14.44 -11.29
N ALA A 153 -5.72 14.88 -10.28
CA ALA A 153 -5.81 14.19 -9.01
C ALA A 153 -6.39 12.77 -9.17
N VAL A 154 -7.41 12.62 -10.02
CA VAL A 154 -8.02 11.31 -10.35
C VAL A 154 -7.04 10.39 -11.05
N GLU A 155 -6.25 10.85 -12.02
CA GLU A 155 -5.24 10.01 -12.70
C GLU A 155 -4.15 9.53 -11.73
N PHE A 156 -3.73 10.43 -10.82
CA PHE A 156 -2.79 10.07 -9.76
C PHE A 156 -3.41 9.01 -8.82
N ALA A 157 -4.63 9.24 -8.34
CA ALA A 157 -5.33 8.32 -7.46
C ALA A 157 -5.61 6.96 -8.12
N HIS A 158 -5.96 6.95 -9.40
CA HIS A 158 -6.18 5.73 -10.18
C HIS A 158 -4.90 4.90 -10.29
N THR A 159 -3.78 5.53 -10.63
CA THR A 159 -2.47 4.86 -10.65
C THR A 159 -2.14 4.28 -9.27
N LEU A 160 -2.35 5.05 -8.21
CA LEU A 160 -2.05 4.62 -6.86
C LEU A 160 -2.95 3.47 -6.40
N LEU A 161 -4.26 3.52 -6.69
CA LEU A 161 -5.20 2.46 -6.38
C LEU A 161 -4.79 1.13 -7.04
N LEU A 162 -4.44 1.15 -8.33
CA LEU A 162 -3.94 -0.04 -9.04
C LEU A 162 -2.66 -0.58 -8.39
N ARG A 163 -1.77 0.30 -7.89
CA ARG A 163 -0.58 -0.12 -7.15
C ARG A 163 -0.91 -0.73 -5.79
N PHE A 164 -1.93 -0.26 -5.07
CA PHE A 164 -2.40 -0.87 -3.84
C PHE A 164 -2.95 -2.28 -4.10
N VAL A 165 -3.79 -2.45 -5.13
CA VAL A 165 -4.30 -3.76 -5.55
C VAL A 165 -3.16 -4.72 -5.91
N ALA A 166 -2.23 -4.28 -6.77
CA ALA A 166 -1.07 -5.09 -7.18
C ALA A 166 -0.17 -5.47 -5.99
N SER A 167 0.04 -4.54 -5.05
CA SER A 167 0.82 -4.77 -3.83
C SER A 167 0.15 -5.78 -2.91
N ALA A 168 -1.16 -5.66 -2.69
CA ALA A 168 -1.94 -6.61 -1.89
C ALA A 168 -1.90 -8.02 -2.51
N GLN A 169 -2.14 -8.13 -3.83
CA GLN A 169 -2.05 -9.41 -4.54
C GLN A 169 -0.65 -10.02 -4.46
N GLY A 170 0.41 -9.21 -4.63
CA GLY A 170 1.79 -9.62 -4.49
C GLY A 170 2.12 -10.12 -3.08
N GLY A 171 1.63 -9.42 -2.05
CA GLY A 171 1.82 -9.78 -0.65
C GLY A 171 1.15 -11.11 -0.27
N LEU A 172 -0.06 -11.37 -0.76
CA LEU A 172 -0.75 -12.64 -0.52
C LEU A 172 -0.05 -13.82 -1.20
N ASN A 173 0.42 -13.62 -2.43
CA ASN A 173 1.21 -14.63 -3.14
C ASN A 173 2.54 -14.89 -2.43
N ALA A 174 3.19 -13.83 -1.96
CA ALA A 174 4.43 -13.89 -1.18
C ALA A 174 4.26 -14.68 0.12
N LYS A 175 3.12 -14.54 0.82
CA LYS A 175 2.85 -15.25 2.08
C LYS A 175 3.03 -16.76 1.97
N LYS A 176 2.52 -17.37 0.88
CA LYS A 176 2.65 -18.83 0.67
C LYS A 176 4.11 -19.25 0.47
N ILE A 177 4.85 -18.49 -0.33
CA ILE A 177 6.27 -18.77 -0.62
C ILE A 177 7.09 -18.69 0.68
N VAL A 178 6.90 -17.61 1.44
CA VAL A 178 7.66 -17.35 2.67
C VAL A 178 7.28 -18.34 3.77
N ALA A 179 6.00 -18.67 3.94
CA ALA A 179 5.57 -19.69 4.89
C ALA A 179 6.17 -21.07 4.59
N GLN A 180 6.27 -21.43 3.31
CA GLN A 180 6.90 -22.67 2.88
C GLN A 180 8.41 -22.66 3.17
N ALA A 181 9.09 -21.55 2.87
CA ALA A 181 10.52 -21.38 3.19
C ALA A 181 10.80 -21.48 4.69
N ILE A 182 9.95 -20.90 5.55
CA ILE A 182 10.06 -21.02 7.01
C ILE A 182 9.93 -22.49 7.44
N LYS A 183 8.95 -23.21 6.90
CA LYS A 183 8.72 -24.62 7.25
C LYS A 183 9.86 -25.55 6.80
N GLN A 184 10.54 -25.19 5.71
CA GLN A 184 11.61 -25.99 5.11
C GLN A 184 13.01 -25.55 5.56
N ALA A 185 13.12 -24.52 6.39
CA ALA A 185 14.41 -24.03 6.86
C ALA A 185 15.15 -25.12 7.67
N ASP A 186 16.40 -25.39 7.30
CA ASP A 186 17.26 -26.33 8.02
C ASP A 186 17.63 -25.80 9.42
N ASP A 187 17.87 -24.48 9.51
CA ASP A 187 17.99 -23.74 10.76
C ASP A 187 16.81 -22.75 10.87
N PRO A 188 15.93 -22.85 11.88
CA PRO A 188 14.77 -21.96 12.00
C PRO A 188 15.13 -20.48 12.15
N ARG A 189 16.41 -20.16 12.46
CA ARG A 189 16.93 -18.79 12.55
C ARG A 189 17.30 -18.19 11.20
N LEU A 190 17.42 -18.99 10.14
CA LEU A 190 17.86 -18.54 8.81
C LEU A 190 16.88 -19.00 7.73
N ILE A 191 16.17 -18.04 7.12
CA ILE A 191 15.20 -18.32 6.07
C ILE A 191 15.81 -18.04 4.69
N VAL A 192 15.75 -19.00 3.77
CA VAL A 192 16.25 -18.82 2.40
C VAL A 192 15.08 -18.69 1.42
N LEU A 193 15.11 -17.67 0.57
CA LEU A 193 14.15 -17.46 -0.52
C LEU A 193 14.88 -17.53 -1.86
N GLU A 194 14.39 -18.36 -2.78
CA GLU A 194 14.98 -18.53 -4.12
C GLU A 194 14.81 -17.29 -5.04
N ARG A 195 13.95 -16.35 -4.65
CA ARG A 195 13.73 -15.08 -5.34
C ARG A 195 13.34 -14.01 -4.34
N TYR A 196 13.65 -12.75 -4.63
CA TYR A 196 13.13 -11.64 -3.82
C TYR A 196 11.61 -11.72 -3.71
N THR A 197 11.13 -11.81 -2.47
CA THR A 197 9.71 -11.94 -2.11
C THR A 197 9.48 -11.08 -0.88
N PRO A 198 8.44 -10.22 -0.83
CA PRO A 198 8.13 -9.47 0.39
C PRO A 198 7.90 -10.41 1.58
N TRP A 199 8.81 -10.40 2.55
CA TRP A 199 8.87 -11.46 3.56
C TRP A 199 8.59 -10.98 4.99
N LYS A 200 8.90 -9.71 5.32
CA LYS A 200 8.90 -9.19 6.70
C LYS A 200 7.62 -9.51 7.49
N LYS A 201 6.46 -9.17 6.94
CA LYS A 201 5.15 -9.44 7.58
C LYS A 201 4.95 -10.93 7.86
N THR A 202 5.27 -11.78 6.90
CA THR A 202 5.05 -13.24 7.01
C THR A 202 6.04 -13.88 7.96
N VAL A 203 7.33 -13.52 7.90
CA VAL A 203 8.35 -14.01 8.84
C VAL A 203 8.02 -13.59 10.26
N HIS A 204 7.66 -12.32 10.48
CA HIS A 204 7.29 -11.83 11.81
C HIS A 204 6.07 -12.55 12.38
N SER A 205 5.07 -12.84 11.52
CA SER A 205 3.85 -13.55 11.92
C SER A 205 4.02 -15.05 12.13
N LEU A 206 4.98 -15.71 11.49
CA LEU A 206 5.07 -17.18 11.45
C LEU A 206 6.35 -17.75 12.08
N SER A 207 7.34 -16.91 12.40
CA SER A 207 8.59 -17.34 13.01
C SER A 207 9.04 -16.38 14.11
N GLU A 208 9.12 -16.92 15.33
CA GLU A 208 9.70 -16.24 16.49
C GLU A 208 11.24 -16.33 16.48
N GLU A 209 11.79 -17.37 15.84
CA GLU A 209 13.22 -17.69 15.87
C GLU A 209 14.03 -17.05 14.74
N ALA A 210 13.39 -16.73 13.61
CA ALA A 210 14.09 -16.17 12.45
C ALA A 210 14.86 -14.90 12.81
N LEU A 211 16.16 -14.89 12.51
CA LEU A 211 17.08 -13.77 12.72
C LEU A 211 17.53 -13.16 11.39
N TYR A 212 17.69 -13.99 10.35
CA TYR A 212 18.17 -13.56 9.04
C TYR A 212 17.34 -14.17 7.90
N VAL A 213 17.24 -13.44 6.80
CA VAL A 213 16.64 -13.91 5.55
C VAL A 213 17.62 -13.72 4.41
N VAL A 214 17.87 -14.78 3.65
CA VAL A 214 18.73 -14.80 2.47
C VAL A 214 17.89 -14.85 1.20
N TYR A 215 18.21 -14.00 0.22
CA TYR A 215 17.52 -13.99 -1.07
C TYR A 215 18.37 -13.33 -2.17
N PRO A 216 18.12 -13.62 -3.46
CA PRO A 216 18.78 -12.91 -4.55
C PRO A 216 18.13 -11.54 -4.78
N SER A 217 18.97 -10.53 -4.99
CA SER A 217 18.58 -9.21 -5.46
C SER A 217 18.21 -9.23 -6.94
N HIS A 218 17.63 -8.14 -7.43
CA HIS A 218 17.25 -7.99 -8.85
C HIS A 218 18.46 -8.04 -9.81
N SER A 219 19.69 -7.80 -9.34
CA SER A 219 20.91 -7.92 -10.15
C SER A 219 21.49 -9.34 -10.17
N GLY A 220 20.83 -10.30 -9.50
CA GLY A 220 21.29 -11.69 -9.38
C GLY A 220 22.32 -11.92 -8.27
N LYS A 221 22.79 -10.85 -7.60
CA LYS A 221 23.66 -10.92 -6.43
C LYS A 221 22.85 -11.31 -5.19
N TRP A 222 23.49 -11.92 -4.20
CA TRP A 222 22.80 -12.47 -3.03
C TRP A 222 22.92 -11.57 -1.81
N ILE A 223 21.86 -11.54 -1.02
CA ILE A 223 21.71 -10.67 0.14
C ILE A 223 21.36 -11.50 1.37
N VAL A 224 21.97 -11.17 2.51
CA VAL A 224 21.47 -11.52 3.84
C VAL A 224 20.93 -10.25 4.48
N GLN A 225 19.68 -10.31 4.95
CA GLN A 225 19.01 -9.21 5.63
C GLN A 225 18.53 -9.65 7.02
N THR A 226 18.67 -8.79 8.01
CA THR A 226 18.19 -9.00 9.37
C THR A 226 16.66 -8.96 9.45
N VAL A 227 16.10 -9.77 10.35
CA VAL A 227 14.69 -9.70 10.73
C VAL A 227 14.52 -8.58 11.76
N PRO A 228 13.67 -7.56 11.51
CA PRO A 228 13.47 -6.49 12.47
C PRO A 228 12.77 -7.01 13.73
N ALA A 229 13.09 -6.43 14.88
CA ALA A 229 12.45 -6.75 16.16
C ALA A 229 10.93 -6.53 16.07
N GLU A 230 10.53 -5.40 15.48
CA GLU A 230 9.14 -5.02 15.21
C GLU A 230 8.96 -4.57 13.76
N LEU A 231 7.79 -4.82 13.18
CA LEU A 231 7.48 -4.36 11.82
C LEU A 231 7.53 -2.83 11.75
N GLY A 232 8.44 -2.31 10.91
CA GLY A 232 8.63 -0.87 10.72
C GLY A 232 9.69 -0.26 11.65
N SER A 233 10.25 -1.02 12.60
CA SER A 233 11.37 -0.58 13.43
C SER A 233 12.71 -0.64 12.67
N PHE A 234 13.67 0.16 13.13
CA PHE A 234 15.08 0.11 12.73
C PHE A 234 15.91 -0.82 13.62
N GLU A 235 15.32 -1.37 14.68
CA GLU A 235 15.96 -2.35 15.55
C GLU A 235 15.79 -3.76 14.98
N ASP A 236 16.89 -4.52 14.95
CA ASP A 236 16.95 -5.89 14.45
C ASP A 236 16.93 -6.90 15.59
N ARG A 237 16.31 -8.07 15.38
CA ARG A 237 16.34 -9.18 16.36
C ARG A 237 17.78 -9.61 16.67
N LYS A 238 18.64 -9.62 15.65
CA LYS A 238 20.09 -9.77 15.77
C LYS A 238 20.77 -9.00 14.64
N PRO A 239 21.53 -7.93 14.92
CA PRO A 239 22.30 -7.23 13.89
C PRO A 239 23.40 -8.15 13.33
N LEU A 240 23.92 -7.82 12.14
CA LEU A 240 25.14 -8.43 11.60
C LEU A 240 26.37 -8.09 12.48
N PRO A 241 27.47 -8.87 12.40
CA PRO A 241 28.66 -8.65 13.21
C PRO A 241 29.19 -7.21 13.17
N ALA A 242 29.43 -6.63 14.34
CA ALA A 242 29.87 -5.23 14.46
C ALA A 242 31.15 -4.89 13.66
N PRO A 243 32.15 -5.78 13.52
CA PRO A 243 33.33 -5.52 12.70
C PRO A 243 33.04 -5.34 11.20
N TRP A 244 31.85 -5.71 10.73
CA TRP A 244 31.47 -5.58 9.31
C TRP A 244 30.92 -4.19 8.97
N ALA A 245 30.59 -3.37 9.97
CA ALA A 245 29.86 -2.12 9.77
C ALA A 245 30.53 -1.20 8.75
N GLY A 246 29.85 -0.97 7.63
CA GLY A 246 30.26 -0.01 6.60
C GLY A 246 31.39 -0.48 5.70
N LEU A 247 31.82 -1.74 5.82
CA LEU A 247 32.87 -2.31 4.98
C LEU A 247 32.34 -2.66 3.58
N SER A 248 33.21 -2.52 2.58
CA SER A 248 32.93 -2.87 1.19
C SER A 248 34.13 -3.52 0.51
N ASP A 249 33.86 -4.33 -0.50
CA ASP A 249 34.83 -4.99 -1.38
C ASP A 249 36.04 -5.55 -0.61
N SER A 250 37.26 -5.12 -0.93
CA SER A 250 38.49 -5.67 -0.36
C SER A 250 38.56 -5.62 1.16
N GLU A 251 37.99 -4.59 1.80
CA GLU A 251 37.99 -4.49 3.26
C GLU A 251 37.03 -5.50 3.89
N PHE A 252 35.86 -5.69 3.26
CA PHE A 252 34.88 -6.66 3.73
C PHE A 252 35.34 -8.10 3.48
N GLN A 253 35.96 -8.36 2.33
CA GLN A 253 36.59 -9.63 1.98
C GLN A 253 37.70 -9.98 2.98
N ALA A 254 38.55 -9.02 3.35
CA ALA A 254 39.63 -9.25 4.31
C ALA A 254 39.13 -9.62 5.71
N VAL A 255 38.01 -9.03 6.15
CA VAL A 255 37.42 -9.32 7.48
C VAL A 255 36.64 -10.63 7.50
N THR A 256 36.00 -10.99 6.38
CA THR A 256 35.14 -12.19 6.28
C THR A 256 35.89 -13.43 5.81
N GLY A 257 37.00 -13.24 5.07
CA GLY A 257 37.71 -14.31 4.37
C GLY A 257 36.95 -14.85 3.15
N ILE A 258 35.99 -14.10 2.61
CA ILE A 258 35.14 -14.49 1.49
C ILE A 258 35.44 -13.58 0.29
N ASP A 259 35.97 -14.15 -0.80
CA ASP A 259 36.53 -13.40 -1.93
C ASP A 259 35.52 -12.57 -2.73
N ASP A 260 34.26 -12.98 -2.74
CA ASP A 260 33.16 -12.31 -3.47
C ASP A 260 32.17 -11.61 -2.53
N ALA A 261 32.57 -11.38 -1.28
CA ALA A 261 31.83 -10.52 -0.36
C ALA A 261 31.86 -9.07 -0.87
N MET A 262 30.70 -8.42 -0.94
CA MET A 262 30.54 -7.13 -1.61
C MET A 262 30.44 -5.97 -0.61
N PHE A 263 29.56 -6.09 0.39
CA PHE A 263 29.36 -5.02 1.36
C PHE A 263 28.63 -5.48 2.61
N CYS A 264 28.75 -4.70 3.69
CA CYS A 264 27.83 -4.69 4.81
C CYS A 264 27.44 -3.25 5.14
N HIS A 265 26.14 -2.98 5.26
CA HIS A 265 25.67 -1.63 5.58
C HIS A 265 26.15 -1.21 6.98
N ASN A 266 26.47 0.09 7.17
CA ASN A 266 26.95 0.61 8.46
C ASN A 266 25.98 0.35 9.63
N GLY A 267 24.68 0.34 9.35
CA GLY A 267 23.62 -0.03 10.30
C GLY A 267 23.46 -1.53 10.54
N LEU A 268 24.30 -2.39 9.97
CA LEU A 268 24.37 -3.84 10.22
C LEU A 268 23.09 -4.64 9.92
N PHE A 269 22.13 -4.07 9.19
CA PHE A 269 20.88 -4.75 8.84
C PHE A 269 20.92 -5.55 7.53
N ILE A 270 21.97 -5.38 6.73
CA ILE A 270 22.09 -6.01 5.41
C ILE A 270 23.54 -6.15 4.96
N ALA A 271 23.87 -7.30 4.38
CA ALA A 271 25.13 -7.56 3.69
C ALA A 271 24.89 -8.35 2.39
N GLY A 272 25.85 -8.31 1.48
CA GLY A 272 25.74 -8.96 0.18
C GLY A 272 27.03 -9.64 -0.29
N ALA A 273 26.85 -10.66 -1.12
CA ALA A 273 27.89 -11.40 -1.81
C ALA A 273 27.46 -11.71 -3.26
N GLU A 274 28.40 -12.06 -4.14
CA GLU A 274 28.04 -12.41 -5.51
C GLU A 274 27.33 -13.75 -5.63
N SER A 275 27.79 -14.76 -4.90
CA SER A 275 27.29 -16.13 -4.92
C SER A 275 26.36 -16.46 -3.75
N PHE A 276 25.55 -17.50 -3.93
CA PHE A 276 24.67 -18.03 -2.89
C PHE A 276 25.49 -18.60 -1.74
N GLU A 277 26.52 -19.37 -2.08
CA GLU A 277 27.41 -20.05 -1.14
C GLU A 277 28.05 -19.04 -0.17
N SER A 278 28.57 -17.94 -0.71
CA SER A 278 29.20 -16.90 0.08
C SER A 278 28.24 -16.14 0.98
N VAL A 279 27.04 -15.81 0.52
CA VAL A 279 26.06 -15.15 1.40
C VAL A 279 25.59 -16.09 2.51
N MET A 280 25.50 -17.39 2.24
CA MET A 280 25.17 -18.41 3.25
C MET A 280 26.29 -18.55 4.28
N SER A 281 27.57 -18.47 3.85
CA SER A 281 28.70 -18.37 4.77
C SER A 281 28.62 -17.12 5.65
N LEU A 282 28.32 -15.95 5.09
CA LEU A 282 28.09 -14.72 5.86
C LEU A 282 26.97 -14.90 6.89
N ALA A 283 25.82 -15.45 6.48
CA ALA A 283 24.70 -15.69 7.38
C ALA A 283 25.08 -16.64 8.52
N THR A 284 25.85 -17.69 8.24
CA THR A 284 26.33 -18.65 9.24
C THR A 284 27.29 -17.99 10.23
N MET A 285 28.27 -17.22 9.74
CA MET A 285 29.17 -16.44 10.60
C MET A 285 28.40 -15.48 11.50
N ALA A 286 27.36 -14.82 10.97
CA ALA A 286 26.51 -13.91 11.73
C ALA A 286 25.69 -14.63 12.81
N LEU A 287 25.23 -15.86 12.55
CA LEU A 287 24.53 -16.68 13.56
C LEU A 287 25.44 -17.06 14.74
N GLU A 288 26.73 -17.29 14.48
CA GLU A 288 27.71 -17.74 15.47
C GLU A 288 28.42 -16.62 16.24
N TYR A 289 28.42 -15.40 15.69
CA TYR A 289 28.97 -14.18 16.33
C TYR A 289 28.18 -13.77 17.58
#